data_AF-A0A815KWI9-F1
#
_entry.id   AF-A0A815KWI9-F1
#
_cell.length_a   1.000
_cell.length_b   1.000
_cell.length_c   1.000
_cell.angle_alpha   90.00
_cell.angle_beta   90.00
_cell.angle_gamma   90.00
#
_symmetry.space_group_name_H-M   'P 1'
#
loop_
_entity.id
_entity.type
_entity.pdbx_description
1 polymer ?
#
loop_
_entity_poly.entity_id
_entity_poly.type
_entity_poly.pdbx_seq_one_letter_code
_entity_poly.pdbx_strand_id
1 'polypeptide(L)'
;QAFDKDGNFCRFSPILPETLPFRASIRDFDLDPPLTYKGLKDAYHTGTVLKEKSIHINYCYSSPALRCVQTAAKILEGLQLQNRIKIRIEPGLFECTGWYTTSETSNIITMPRFMTKKELLENKYSIDKNYREQMTIPEVSQFENELEFYQRSHAVAASILKMHEQEHITQIQQGQITPQQQLHILFIAHAPSLETCTRKLCGGKFRPDTLPHVIRNVDFLTMTVIEKTDNNADKWIFRRSSFYGDEF
;
A
#
# COMPACT_ATOMS: atom_id res chain seq x y z
N GLN A 1 6.02 -26.42 -0.11
CA GLN A 1 6.64 -26.78 -1.41
C GLN A 1 7.85 -25.91 -1.76
N ALA A 2 7.98 -24.68 -1.24
CA ALA A 2 9.13 -23.81 -1.54
C ALA A 2 10.30 -23.89 -0.53
N PHE A 3 10.20 -24.72 0.50
CA PHE A 3 11.23 -24.90 1.52
C PHE A 3 11.57 -26.39 1.63
N ASP A 4 12.86 -26.70 1.80
CA ASP A 4 13.32 -28.05 2.12
C ASP A 4 13.05 -28.42 3.59
N LYS A 5 13.45 -29.63 3.98
CA LYS A 5 13.31 -30.14 5.36
C LYS A 5 14.09 -29.33 6.40
N ASP A 6 15.12 -28.60 5.97
CA ASP A 6 16.01 -27.80 6.80
C ASP A 6 15.56 -26.33 6.85
N GLY A 7 14.48 -25.98 6.13
CA GLY A 7 13.90 -24.65 6.10
C GLY A 7 14.54 -23.71 5.09
N ASN A 8 15.40 -24.20 4.20
CA ASN A 8 16.03 -23.38 3.16
C ASN A 8 15.08 -23.21 1.98
N PHE A 9 15.03 -21.98 1.45
CA PHE A 9 14.24 -21.69 0.26
C PHE A 9 14.81 -22.42 -0.97
N CYS A 10 13.95 -23.20 -1.63
CA CYS A 10 14.26 -23.94 -2.85
C CYS A 10 13.42 -23.40 -4.00
N ARG A 11 14.04 -22.66 -4.92
CA ARG A 11 13.37 -22.14 -6.12
C ARG A 11 13.14 -23.26 -7.12
N PHE A 12 11.95 -23.85 -7.10
CA PHE A 12 11.57 -24.94 -8.01
C PHE A 12 10.85 -24.47 -9.29
N SER A 13 10.51 -23.19 -9.42
CA SER A 13 9.80 -22.64 -10.57
C SER A 13 10.28 -21.21 -10.88
N PRO A 14 10.36 -20.82 -12.16
CA PRO A 14 10.76 -19.46 -12.55
C PRO A 14 9.79 -18.37 -12.07
N ILE A 15 8.54 -18.73 -11.75
CA ILE A 15 7.56 -17.77 -11.19
C ILE A 15 7.93 -17.32 -9.77
N LEU A 16 8.68 -18.13 -9.04
CA LEU A 16 9.13 -17.81 -7.69
C LEU A 16 10.27 -16.79 -7.74
N PRO A 17 10.36 -15.89 -6.75
CA PRO A 17 11.46 -14.95 -6.65
C PRO A 17 12.81 -15.69 -6.56
N GLU A 18 13.88 -15.00 -6.95
CA GLU A 18 15.24 -15.55 -6.89
C GLU A 18 15.70 -15.81 -5.45
N THR A 19 15.31 -14.92 -4.55
CA THR A 19 15.59 -15.00 -3.12
C THR A 19 14.36 -14.60 -2.32
N LEU A 20 14.25 -15.12 -1.10
CA LEU A 20 13.28 -14.64 -0.13
C LEU A 20 13.90 -13.64 0.84
N PRO A 21 13.13 -12.65 1.32
CA PRO A 21 13.57 -11.83 2.43
C PRO A 21 13.74 -12.69 3.68
N PHE A 22 14.68 -12.33 4.55
CA PHE A 22 14.82 -12.92 5.87
C PHE A 22 13.55 -12.72 6.70
N ARG A 23 13.11 -13.77 7.39
CA ARG A 23 12.06 -13.74 8.41
C ARG A 23 12.49 -14.59 9.59
N ALA A 24 12.05 -14.20 10.80
CA ALA A 24 12.29 -15.00 12.00
C ALA A 24 11.71 -16.43 11.90
N SER A 25 10.56 -16.59 11.23
CA SER A 25 9.97 -17.89 10.94
C SER A 25 9.57 -17.99 9.46
N ILE A 26 9.93 -19.10 8.82
CA ILE A 26 9.52 -19.38 7.44
C ILE A 26 8.00 -19.57 7.31
N ARG A 27 7.32 -19.95 8.40
CA ARG A 27 5.85 -20.13 8.43
C ARG A 27 5.10 -18.81 8.28
N ASP A 28 5.76 -17.69 8.57
CA ASP A 28 5.11 -16.38 8.43
C ASP A 28 4.77 -16.07 6.96
N PHE A 29 5.45 -16.71 6.00
CA PHE A 29 5.11 -16.59 4.58
C PHE A 29 3.78 -17.23 4.20
N ASP A 30 3.21 -18.11 5.03
CA ASP A 30 1.94 -18.78 4.74
C ASP A 30 0.78 -17.77 4.70
N LEU A 31 0.79 -16.78 5.59
CA LEU A 31 -0.23 -15.74 5.68
C LEU A 31 0.24 -14.37 5.15
N ASP A 32 1.55 -14.19 4.95
CA ASP A 32 2.14 -12.96 4.42
C ASP A 32 3.17 -13.28 3.32
N PRO A 33 2.70 -13.78 2.16
CA PRO A 33 3.56 -14.24 1.09
C PRO A 33 4.28 -13.08 0.38
N PRO A 34 5.46 -13.35 -0.22
CA PRO A 34 6.18 -12.38 -1.03
C PRO A 34 5.54 -12.23 -2.42
N LEU A 35 5.97 -11.22 -3.17
CA LEU A 35 5.73 -11.14 -4.61
C LEU A 35 6.44 -12.27 -5.36
N THR A 36 5.85 -12.65 -6.49
CA THR A 36 6.47 -13.50 -7.51
C THR A 36 7.60 -12.76 -8.24
N TYR A 37 8.41 -13.50 -9.00
CA TYR A 37 9.42 -12.89 -9.88
C TYR A 37 8.79 -11.88 -10.86
N LYS A 38 7.64 -12.23 -11.46
CA LYS A 38 6.90 -11.33 -12.34
C LYS A 38 6.42 -10.09 -11.59
N GLY A 39 5.80 -10.24 -10.42
CA GLY A 39 5.31 -9.11 -9.63
C GLY A 39 6.41 -8.11 -9.25
N LEU A 40 7.61 -8.60 -8.91
CA LEU A 40 8.78 -7.75 -8.65
C LEU A 40 9.19 -6.94 -9.90
N LYS A 41 9.21 -7.58 -11.08
CA LYS A 41 9.56 -6.91 -12.34
C LYS A 41 8.51 -5.90 -12.78
N ASP A 42 7.24 -6.26 -12.69
CA ASP A 42 6.15 -5.38 -13.08
C ASP A 42 6.12 -4.13 -12.18
N ALA A 43 6.30 -4.28 -10.87
CA ALA A 43 6.35 -3.16 -9.94
C ALA A 43 7.54 -2.22 -10.23
N TYR A 44 8.71 -2.77 -10.56
CA TYR A 44 9.85 -1.98 -11.01
C TYR A 44 9.52 -1.22 -12.29
N HIS A 45 8.93 -1.91 -13.27
CA HIS A 45 8.55 -1.31 -14.55
C HIS A 45 7.52 -0.19 -14.37
N THR A 46 6.51 -0.36 -13.52
CA THR A 46 5.57 0.71 -13.16
C THR A 46 6.31 1.94 -12.65
N GLY A 47 7.32 1.76 -11.78
CA GLY A 47 8.18 2.86 -11.34
C GLY A 47 8.92 3.55 -12.50
N THR A 48 9.44 2.80 -13.46
CA THR A 48 10.11 3.36 -14.64
C THR A 48 9.16 4.18 -15.52
N VAL A 49 7.93 3.70 -15.74
CA VAL A 49 6.90 4.42 -16.51
C VAL A 49 6.51 5.71 -15.81
N LEU A 50 6.28 5.68 -14.49
CA LEU A 50 5.99 6.89 -13.71
C LEU A 50 7.13 7.91 -13.81
N LYS A 51 8.38 7.45 -13.82
CA LYS A 51 9.55 8.31 -14.00
C LYS A 51 9.58 8.97 -15.38
N GLU A 52 9.33 8.20 -16.45
CA GLU A 52 9.27 8.69 -17.82
C GLU A 52 8.17 9.75 -18.00
N LYS A 53 7.04 9.56 -17.31
CA LYS A 53 5.94 10.53 -17.26
C LYS A 53 6.18 11.69 -16.32
N SER A 54 7.39 11.80 -15.74
CA SER A 54 7.79 12.88 -14.83
C SER A 54 6.86 13.04 -13.62
N ILE A 55 6.25 11.95 -13.15
CA ILE A 55 5.43 11.96 -11.94
C ILE A 55 6.35 12.04 -10.73
N HIS A 56 6.32 13.18 -10.05
CA HIS A 56 7.00 13.36 -8.78
C HIS A 56 6.25 12.64 -7.66
N ILE A 57 6.94 12.07 -6.66
CA ILE A 57 6.32 11.48 -5.47
C ILE A 57 7.02 12.07 -4.23
N ASN A 58 6.25 12.69 -3.34
CA ASN A 58 6.75 13.29 -2.10
C ASN A 58 6.73 12.30 -0.94
N TYR A 59 5.69 11.47 -0.87
CA TYR A 59 5.50 10.52 0.23
C TYR A 59 5.00 9.17 -0.29
N CYS A 60 5.49 8.09 0.31
CA CYS A 60 5.09 6.72 -0.03
C CYS A 60 4.63 5.99 1.22
N TYR A 61 3.40 5.49 1.19
CA TYR A 61 2.81 4.67 2.22
C TYR A 61 2.57 3.25 1.71
N SER A 62 2.75 2.27 2.58
CA SER A 62 2.47 0.87 2.27
C SER A 62 1.65 0.23 3.37
N SER A 63 0.71 -0.62 2.98
CA SER A 63 0.20 -1.67 3.88
C SER A 63 1.36 -2.51 4.44
N PRO A 64 1.26 -3.04 5.67
CA PRO A 64 2.32 -3.86 6.28
C PRO A 64 2.52 -5.22 5.61
N ALA A 65 1.61 -5.65 4.73
CA ALA A 65 1.77 -6.88 3.97
C ALA A 65 3.04 -6.86 3.12
N LEU A 66 3.82 -7.95 3.16
CA LEU A 66 5.11 -8.05 2.48
C LEU A 66 5.01 -7.76 0.98
N ARG A 67 3.94 -8.25 0.33
CA ARG A 67 3.64 -7.96 -1.08
C ARG A 67 3.50 -6.46 -1.38
N CYS A 68 2.91 -5.67 -0.47
CA CYS A 68 2.76 -4.23 -0.63
C CYS A 68 4.10 -3.52 -0.40
N VAL A 69 4.86 -3.92 0.63
CA VAL A 69 6.17 -3.34 0.91
C VAL A 69 7.15 -3.60 -0.24
N GLN A 70 7.17 -4.81 -0.80
CA GLN A 70 7.99 -5.14 -1.96
C GLN A 70 7.57 -4.36 -3.20
N THR A 71 6.27 -4.19 -3.41
CA THR A 71 5.74 -3.36 -4.50
C THR A 71 6.22 -1.91 -4.36
N ALA A 72 6.07 -1.32 -3.18
CA ALA A 72 6.52 0.05 -2.90
C ALA A 72 8.03 0.20 -3.13
N ALA A 73 8.84 -0.74 -2.62
CA ALA A 73 10.28 -0.72 -2.79
C ALA A 73 10.69 -0.77 -4.27
N LYS A 74 10.06 -1.64 -5.07
CA LYS A 74 10.36 -1.79 -6.50
C LYS A 74 9.89 -0.59 -7.32
N ILE A 75 8.71 -0.02 -7.03
CA ILE A 75 8.25 1.22 -7.67
C ILE A 75 9.22 2.38 -7.38
N LEU A 76 9.64 2.55 -6.12
CA LEU A 76 10.62 3.59 -5.75
C LEU A 76 11.99 3.36 -6.39
N GLU A 77 12.40 2.10 -6.58
CA GLU A 77 13.62 1.75 -7.32
C GLU A 77 13.53 2.15 -8.79
N GLY A 78 12.42 1.84 -9.48
CA GLY A 78 12.18 2.24 -10.87
C GLY A 78 12.09 3.76 -11.03
N LEU A 79 11.50 4.46 -10.06
CA LEU A 79 11.48 5.92 -9.97
C LEU A 79 12.85 6.55 -9.67
N GLN A 80 13.83 5.75 -9.22
CA GLN A 80 15.14 6.19 -8.71
C GLN A 80 15.01 7.10 -7.47
N LEU A 81 14.02 6.81 -6.63
CA LEU A 81 13.70 7.54 -5.40
C LEU A 81 13.97 6.73 -4.12
N GLN A 82 14.40 5.48 -4.21
CA GLN A 82 14.61 4.57 -3.07
C GLN A 82 15.56 5.10 -1.98
N ASN A 83 16.49 5.98 -2.35
CA ASN A 83 17.42 6.61 -1.40
C ASN A 83 16.86 7.91 -0.78
N ARG A 84 15.87 8.54 -1.43
CA ARG A 84 15.31 9.84 -1.06
C ARG A 84 13.98 9.72 -0.32
N ILE A 85 13.08 8.88 -0.81
CA ILE A 85 11.75 8.65 -0.25
C ILE A 85 11.78 7.38 0.58
N LYS A 86 11.29 7.49 1.82
CA LYS A 86 11.18 6.36 2.75
C LYS A 86 9.75 5.83 2.76
N ILE A 87 9.60 4.51 2.81
CA ILE A 87 8.32 3.82 2.86
C ILE A 87 7.76 3.93 4.28
N ARG A 88 6.58 4.53 4.41
CA ARG A 88 5.83 4.62 5.66
C ARG A 88 4.88 3.43 5.78
N ILE A 89 5.11 2.59 6.77
CA ILE A 89 4.30 1.39 6.99
C ILE A 89 3.06 1.79 7.77
N GLU A 90 1.88 1.68 7.15
CA GLU A 90 0.59 2.06 7.74
C GLU A 90 -0.32 0.82 7.86
N PRO A 91 -0.47 0.24 9.07
CA PRO A 91 -1.40 -0.85 9.34
C PRO A 91 -2.84 -0.58 8.92
N GLY A 92 -3.29 0.67 9.04
CA GLY A 92 -4.61 1.10 8.60
C GLY A 92 -4.89 0.94 7.10
N LEU A 93 -3.86 0.70 6.27
CA LEU A 93 -3.99 0.37 4.84
C LEU A 93 -4.07 -1.15 4.57
N PHE A 94 -4.07 -2.00 5.59
CA PHE A 94 -4.29 -3.44 5.39
C PHE A 94 -5.72 -3.73 4.93
N GLU A 95 -5.90 -4.84 4.19
CA GLU A 95 -7.20 -5.25 3.67
C GLU A 95 -8.20 -5.63 4.78
N CYS A 96 -9.44 -5.96 4.40
CA CYS A 96 -10.48 -6.32 5.34
C CYS A 96 -10.07 -7.57 6.13
N THR A 97 -10.02 -7.47 7.45
CA THR A 97 -9.55 -8.58 8.29
C THR A 97 -10.56 -9.72 8.38
N GLY A 98 -11.85 -9.43 8.17
CA GLY A 98 -12.91 -10.45 8.11
C GLY A 98 -12.68 -11.51 7.02
N TRP A 99 -11.76 -11.28 6.08
CA TRP A 99 -11.39 -12.24 5.05
C TRP A 99 -10.39 -13.32 5.50
N TYR A 100 -9.84 -13.23 6.72
CA TYR A 100 -8.81 -14.15 7.26
C TYR A 100 -9.38 -15.27 8.16
N THR A 101 -10.63 -15.70 7.92
CA THR A 101 -11.26 -16.80 8.68
C THR A 101 -10.63 -18.15 8.32
N THR A 102 -9.99 -18.83 9.29
CA THR A 102 -9.18 -20.03 9.00
C THR A 102 -9.93 -21.36 9.13
N SER A 103 -11.21 -21.40 9.53
CA SER A 103 -12.09 -22.57 9.39
C SER A 103 -13.54 -22.27 9.79
N GLU A 104 -14.51 -22.90 9.14
CA GLU A 104 -15.94 -22.89 9.50
C GLU A 104 -16.23 -23.44 10.91
N THR A 105 -15.29 -24.20 11.49
CA THR A 105 -15.48 -24.96 12.73
C THR A 105 -14.89 -24.32 13.99
N SER A 106 -14.03 -23.32 13.89
CA SER A 106 -13.37 -22.75 15.08
C SER A 106 -13.45 -21.23 15.27
N ASN A 107 -14.00 -20.45 14.31
CA ASN A 107 -14.07 -18.97 14.39
C ASN A 107 -12.73 -18.29 14.76
N ILE A 108 -11.59 -18.96 14.57
CA ILE A 108 -10.27 -18.38 14.81
C ILE A 108 -9.91 -17.56 13.56
N ILE A 109 -9.72 -16.27 13.73
CA ILE A 109 -9.12 -15.39 12.73
C ILE A 109 -7.64 -15.29 13.07
N THR A 110 -6.79 -15.70 12.13
CA THR A 110 -5.33 -15.58 12.30
C THR A 110 -4.83 -14.47 11.40
N MET A 111 -4.58 -13.31 12.01
CA MET A 111 -3.91 -12.20 11.31
C MET A 111 -2.49 -12.59 10.93
N PRO A 112 -1.98 -12.15 9.76
CA PRO A 112 -0.59 -12.40 9.41
C PRO A 112 0.34 -11.73 10.43
N ARG A 113 1.42 -12.42 10.79
CA ARG A 113 2.54 -11.75 11.46
C ARG A 113 3.25 -10.92 10.40
N PHE A 114 3.16 -9.60 10.46
CA PHE A 114 3.92 -8.73 9.55
C PHE A 114 5.38 -8.62 9.97
N MET A 115 6.25 -8.24 9.03
CA MET A 115 7.64 -7.93 9.36
C MET A 115 7.72 -6.73 10.31
N THR A 116 8.56 -6.85 11.34
CA THR A 116 8.88 -5.73 12.23
C THR A 116 9.73 -4.67 11.50
N LYS A 117 9.78 -3.43 12.03
CA LYS A 117 10.70 -2.39 11.53
C LYS A 117 12.15 -2.89 11.45
N LYS A 118 12.59 -3.72 12.41
CA LYS A 118 13.91 -4.35 12.41
C LYS A 118 14.08 -5.32 11.23
N GLU A 119 13.16 -6.26 11.06
CA GLU A 119 13.20 -7.22 9.94
C GLU A 119 13.18 -6.50 8.58
N LEU A 120 12.38 -5.44 8.45
CA LEU A 120 12.31 -4.64 7.23
C LEU A 120 13.66 -3.98 6.89
N LEU A 121 14.34 -3.42 7.89
CA LEU A 121 15.66 -2.79 7.74
C LEU A 121 16.77 -3.81 7.46
N GLU A 122 16.72 -4.98 8.11
CA GLU A 122 17.66 -6.08 7.84
C GLU A 122 17.55 -6.56 6.39
N ASN A 123 16.33 -6.61 5.86
CA ASN A 123 16.01 -6.87 4.46
C ASN A 123 16.26 -5.68 3.51
N LYS A 124 16.85 -4.59 4.00
CA LYS A 124 17.23 -3.41 3.23
C LYS A 124 16.06 -2.65 2.58
N TYR A 125 14.84 -2.82 3.08
CA TYR A 125 13.74 -1.94 2.68
C TYR A 125 13.98 -0.53 3.25
N SER A 126 13.86 0.48 2.39
CA SER A 126 14.08 1.89 2.75
C SER A 126 12.86 2.45 3.49
N ILE A 127 12.64 2.01 4.74
CA ILE A 127 11.47 2.42 5.53
C ILE A 127 11.72 3.68 6.36
N ASP A 128 10.66 4.43 6.64
CA ASP A 128 10.69 5.58 7.55
C ASP A 128 10.58 5.08 9.00
N LYS A 129 11.72 5.01 9.69
CA LYS A 129 11.79 4.56 11.08
C LYS A 129 11.08 5.49 12.07
N ASN A 130 10.90 6.76 11.70
CA ASN A 130 10.33 7.78 12.57
C ASN A 130 8.83 7.96 12.33
N TYR A 131 8.29 7.36 11.28
CA TYR A 131 6.87 7.39 11.01
C TYR A 131 6.09 6.74 12.17
N ARG A 132 5.08 7.49 12.63
CA ARG A 132 4.07 7.05 13.57
C ARG A 132 2.79 6.78 12.81
N GLU A 133 2.33 5.54 12.93
CA GLU A 133 1.15 5.02 12.25
C GLU A 133 -0.10 5.83 12.67
N GLN A 134 -1.01 6.09 11.72
CA GLN A 134 -2.33 6.63 12.03
C GLN A 134 -3.19 5.61 12.77
N MET A 135 -2.97 4.34 12.48
CA MET A 135 -3.58 3.22 13.17
C MET A 135 -2.53 2.13 13.38
N THR A 136 -2.37 1.66 14.59
CA THR A 136 -1.48 0.56 14.95
C THR A 136 -2.12 -0.79 14.66
N ILE A 137 -1.31 -1.85 14.58
CA ILE A 137 -1.82 -3.21 14.36
C ILE A 137 -2.88 -3.64 15.38
N PRO A 138 -2.72 -3.41 16.70
CA PRO A 138 -3.76 -3.76 17.68
C PRO A 138 -5.07 -2.97 17.54
N GLU A 139 -5.05 -1.80 16.90
CA GLU A 139 -6.24 -0.98 16.66
C GLU A 139 -7.02 -1.41 15.41
N VAL A 140 -6.39 -2.18 14.51
CA VAL A 140 -7.09 -2.80 13.37
C VAL A 140 -7.98 -3.92 13.93
N SER A 141 -9.31 -3.73 13.83
CA SER A 141 -10.29 -4.74 14.25
C SER A 141 -9.97 -6.08 13.60
N GLN A 142 -10.02 -7.18 14.36
CA GLN A 142 -9.78 -8.52 13.82
C GLN A 142 -11.00 -9.07 13.07
N PHE A 143 -12.20 -8.60 13.40
CA PHE A 143 -13.49 -9.12 12.89
C PHE A 143 -14.22 -8.08 12.03
N GLU A 144 -13.46 -7.29 11.28
CA GLU A 144 -14.00 -6.19 10.50
C GLU A 144 -14.95 -6.68 9.40
N ASN A 145 -16.14 -6.07 9.32
CA ASN A 145 -17.02 -6.20 8.15
C ASN A 145 -16.67 -5.14 7.08
N GLU A 146 -17.24 -5.26 5.88
CA GLU A 146 -16.92 -4.35 4.77
C GLU A 146 -17.22 -2.88 5.07
N LEU A 147 -18.24 -2.56 5.88
CA LEU A 147 -18.56 -1.19 6.25
C LEU A 147 -17.51 -0.59 7.20
N GLU A 148 -17.10 -1.36 8.20
CA GLU A 148 -16.03 -0.97 9.12
C GLU A 148 -14.71 -0.79 8.36
N PHE A 149 -14.43 -1.67 7.40
CA PHE A 149 -13.27 -1.57 6.51
C PHE A 149 -13.28 -0.29 5.68
N TYR A 150 -14.44 0.10 5.15
CA TYR A 150 -14.63 1.38 4.48
C TYR A 150 -14.34 2.56 5.41
N GLN A 151 -14.87 2.51 6.65
CA GLN A 151 -14.70 3.57 7.63
C GLN A 151 -13.23 3.73 8.01
N ARG A 152 -12.55 2.64 8.35
CA ARG A 152 -11.11 2.62 8.67
C ARG A 152 -10.27 3.14 7.51
N SER A 153 -10.46 2.58 6.32
CA SER A 153 -9.69 2.96 5.12
C SER A 153 -9.84 4.45 4.82
N HIS A 154 -11.07 4.97 4.88
CA HIS A 154 -11.33 6.39 4.67
C HIS A 154 -10.70 7.26 5.75
N ALA A 155 -10.84 6.89 7.03
CA ALA A 155 -10.30 7.67 8.14
C ALA A 155 -8.77 7.78 8.06
N VAL A 156 -8.08 6.66 7.80
CA VAL A 156 -6.62 6.61 7.64
C VAL A 156 -6.17 7.46 6.45
N ALA A 157 -6.78 7.26 5.28
CA ALA A 157 -6.46 8.03 4.08
C ALA A 157 -6.69 9.53 4.30
N ALA A 158 -7.85 9.93 4.83
CA ALA A 158 -8.17 11.32 5.12
C ALA A 158 -7.19 11.95 6.12
N SER A 159 -6.81 11.21 7.17
CA SER A 159 -5.86 11.69 8.17
C SER A 159 -4.47 11.94 7.58
N ILE A 160 -3.95 11.01 6.77
CA ILE A 160 -2.67 11.16 6.07
C ILE A 160 -2.70 12.38 5.14
N LEU A 161 -3.76 12.52 4.34
CA LEU A 161 -3.90 13.63 3.41
C LEU A 161 -3.95 14.97 4.16
N LYS A 162 -4.72 15.06 5.25
CA LYS A 162 -4.82 16.28 6.07
C LYS A 162 -3.49 16.64 6.74
N MET A 163 -2.77 15.64 7.27
CA MET A 163 -1.43 15.84 7.85
C MET A 163 -0.51 16.50 6.83
N HIS A 164 -0.45 15.93 5.63
CA HIS A 164 0.44 16.40 4.58
C HIS A 164 0.02 17.71 3.95
N GLU A 165 -1.28 17.98 3.83
CA GLU A 165 -1.80 19.29 3.45
C GLU A 165 -1.34 20.37 4.43
N GLN A 166 -1.44 20.10 5.74
CA GLN A 166 -0.99 21.04 6.77
C GLN A 166 0.53 21.25 6.72
N GLU A 167 1.32 20.19 6.57
CA GLU A 167 2.78 20.28 6.39
C GLU A 167 3.13 21.14 5.16
N HIS A 168 2.45 20.91 4.04
CA HIS A 168 2.68 21.64 2.79
C HIS A 168 2.37 23.14 2.93
N ILE A 169 1.23 23.48 3.55
CA ILE A 169 0.86 24.86 3.87
C ILE A 169 1.93 25.52 4.75
N THR A 170 2.41 24.83 5.79
CA THR A 170 3.45 25.35 6.67
C THR A 170 4.77 25.58 5.92
N GLN A 171 5.17 24.69 5.02
CA GLN A 171 6.38 24.86 4.20
C GLN A 171 6.26 26.05 3.24
N ILE A 172 5.07 26.29 2.66
CA ILE A 172 4.80 27.49 1.85
C ILE A 172 4.94 28.76 2.70
N GLN A 173 4.32 28.80 3.88
CA GLN A 173 4.37 29.94 4.79
C GLN A 173 5.80 30.25 5.27
N GLN A 174 6.64 29.23 5.39
CA GLN A 174 8.06 29.37 5.75
C GLN A 174 8.97 29.68 4.55
N GLY A 175 8.42 29.80 3.33
CA GLY A 175 9.17 30.09 2.12
C GLY A 175 10.08 28.94 1.66
N GLN A 176 9.84 27.71 2.13
CA GLN A 176 10.65 26.54 1.77
C GLN A 176 10.26 25.95 0.41
N ILE A 177 9.00 26.13 0.01
CA ILE A 177 8.45 25.69 -1.28
C ILE A 177 7.50 26.76 -1.84
N THR A 178 7.24 26.73 -3.14
CA THR A 178 6.31 27.66 -3.80
C THR A 178 4.85 27.18 -3.72
N PRO A 179 3.85 28.08 -3.71
CA PRO A 179 2.43 27.69 -3.77
C PRO A 179 2.05 26.82 -4.97
N GLN A 180 2.78 26.91 -6.08
CA GLN A 180 2.55 26.13 -7.31
C GLN A 180 3.12 24.72 -7.24
N GLN A 181 3.92 24.40 -6.22
CA GLN A 181 4.53 23.09 -6.11
C GLN A 181 3.47 22.04 -5.75
N GLN A 182 3.39 20.98 -6.54
CA GLN A 182 2.43 19.90 -6.32
C GLN A 182 2.89 18.94 -5.24
N LEU A 183 1.92 18.38 -4.53
CA LEU A 183 2.12 17.36 -3.50
C LEU A 183 1.50 16.05 -3.96
N HIS A 184 2.33 15.03 -4.17
CA HIS A 184 1.92 13.70 -4.56
C HIS A 184 2.24 12.67 -3.48
N ILE A 185 1.21 11.92 -3.09
CA ILE A 185 1.29 10.89 -2.06
C ILE A 185 0.89 9.55 -2.70
N LEU A 186 1.79 8.57 -2.64
CA LEU A 186 1.57 7.24 -3.18
C LEU A 186 1.13 6.27 -2.07
N PHE A 187 -0.04 5.65 -2.23
CA PHE A 187 -0.49 4.56 -1.36
C PHE A 187 -0.35 3.22 -2.09
N ILE A 188 0.40 2.30 -1.49
CA ILE A 188 0.55 0.92 -1.97
C ILE A 188 -0.16 -0.03 -1.00
N ALA A 189 -1.28 -0.58 -1.44
CA ALA A 189 -2.15 -1.37 -0.59
C ALA A 189 -2.76 -2.53 -1.40
N HIS A 190 -4.06 -2.77 -1.26
CA HIS A 190 -4.75 -3.94 -1.83
C HIS A 190 -5.78 -3.52 -2.87
N ALA A 191 -6.28 -4.46 -3.66
CA ALA A 191 -7.34 -4.22 -4.64
C ALA A 191 -8.52 -3.34 -4.13
N PRO A 192 -9.13 -3.61 -2.95
CA PRO A 192 -10.19 -2.75 -2.42
C PRO A 192 -9.75 -1.33 -2.08
N SER A 193 -8.47 -1.09 -1.79
CA SER A 193 -7.97 0.20 -1.33
C SER A 193 -8.16 1.30 -2.36
N LEU A 194 -8.17 0.95 -3.65
CA LEU A 194 -8.50 1.88 -4.75
C LEU A 194 -9.86 2.55 -4.55
N GLU A 195 -10.79 1.83 -3.93
CA GLU A 195 -12.15 2.28 -3.64
C GLU A 195 -12.32 2.76 -2.20
N THR A 196 -11.92 1.95 -1.21
CA THR A 196 -12.21 2.23 0.19
C THR A 196 -11.46 3.46 0.70
N CYS A 197 -10.27 3.75 0.16
CA CYS A 197 -9.52 4.96 0.51
C CYS A 197 -10.05 6.22 -0.21
N THR A 198 -10.64 6.09 -1.39
CA THR A 198 -10.89 7.25 -2.29
C THR A 198 -12.36 7.65 -2.41
N ARG A 199 -13.28 6.69 -2.33
CA ARG A 199 -14.68 6.88 -2.72
C ARG A 199 -15.37 7.97 -1.91
N LYS A 200 -15.21 7.94 -0.58
CA LYS A 200 -15.80 8.93 0.32
C LYS A 200 -15.11 10.29 0.24
N LEU A 201 -13.79 10.32 0.03
CA LEU A 201 -13.05 11.55 -0.25
C LEU A 201 -13.62 12.28 -1.48
N CYS A 202 -14.01 11.52 -2.51
CA CYS A 202 -14.61 12.04 -3.73
C CYS A 202 -16.12 12.34 -3.63
N GLY A 203 -16.70 12.26 -2.42
CA GLY A 203 -18.12 12.53 -2.16
C GLY A 203 -19.07 11.35 -2.41
N GLY A 204 -18.55 10.17 -2.75
CA GLY A 204 -19.34 8.94 -2.85
C GLY A 204 -19.80 8.41 -1.50
N LYS A 205 -20.89 7.64 -1.49
CA LYS A 205 -21.33 6.85 -0.32
C LYS A 205 -20.60 5.52 -0.28
N PHE A 206 -20.32 4.97 0.90
CA PHE A 206 -19.81 3.60 1.03
C PHE A 206 -20.77 2.60 0.36
N ARG A 207 -20.20 1.54 -0.21
CA ARG A 207 -20.96 0.48 -0.91
C ARG A 207 -20.51 -0.92 -0.49
N PRO A 208 -20.56 -1.25 0.82
CA PRO A 208 -20.04 -2.51 1.37
C PRO A 208 -20.57 -3.73 0.62
N ASP A 209 -21.88 -3.77 0.33
CA ASP A 209 -22.55 -4.90 -0.33
C ASP A 209 -22.02 -5.22 -1.73
N THR A 210 -21.44 -4.22 -2.43
CA THR A 210 -20.94 -4.38 -3.79
C THR A 210 -19.41 -4.46 -3.86
N LEU A 211 -18.71 -4.25 -2.75
CA LEU A 211 -17.24 -4.24 -2.70
C LEU A 211 -16.63 -5.54 -3.25
N PRO A 212 -17.15 -6.74 -2.93
CA PRO A 212 -16.66 -7.99 -3.51
C PRO A 212 -16.73 -8.06 -5.04
N HIS A 213 -17.69 -7.38 -5.67
CA HIS A 213 -17.81 -7.33 -7.13
C HIS A 213 -16.84 -6.33 -7.75
N VAL A 214 -16.58 -5.21 -7.07
CA VAL A 214 -15.60 -4.22 -7.52
C VAL A 214 -14.20 -4.83 -7.53
N ILE A 215 -13.80 -5.50 -6.45
CA ILE A 215 -12.42 -6.00 -6.29
C ILE A 215 -12.06 -7.12 -7.27
N ARG A 216 -13.04 -7.89 -7.76
CA ARG A 216 -12.81 -8.98 -8.74
C ARG A 216 -12.34 -8.49 -10.10
N ASN A 217 -12.53 -7.21 -10.39
CA ASN A 217 -12.17 -6.59 -11.66
C ASN A 217 -10.92 -5.69 -11.52
N VAL A 218 -10.13 -5.87 -10.45
CA VAL A 218 -8.90 -5.10 -10.21
C VAL A 218 -7.70 -5.99 -10.46
N ASP A 219 -6.93 -5.64 -11.49
CA ASP A 219 -5.66 -6.30 -11.79
C ASP A 219 -4.53 -5.81 -10.88
N PHE A 220 -3.44 -6.59 -10.84
CA PHE A 220 -2.22 -6.17 -10.14
C PHE A 220 -1.70 -4.83 -10.68
N LEU A 221 -1.22 -3.97 -9.77
CA LEU A 221 -0.67 -2.64 -10.08
C LEU A 221 -1.67 -1.65 -10.73
N THR A 222 -2.97 -1.95 -10.70
CA THR A 222 -4.01 -0.97 -11.01
C THR A 222 -3.86 0.25 -10.09
N MET A 223 -4.02 1.44 -10.65
CA MET A 223 -3.80 2.70 -9.94
C MET A 223 -5.00 3.63 -10.10
N THR A 224 -5.46 4.20 -8.99
CA THR A 224 -6.48 5.25 -8.97
C THR A 224 -5.83 6.58 -8.61
N VAL A 225 -6.16 7.62 -9.37
CA VAL A 225 -5.72 9.00 -9.12
C VAL A 225 -6.92 9.84 -8.70
N ILE A 226 -6.78 10.47 -7.53
CA ILE A 226 -7.67 11.54 -7.07
C ILE A 226 -6.83 12.79 -6.85
N GLU A 227 -7.43 13.96 -7.05
CA GLU A 227 -6.73 15.23 -6.85
C GLU A 227 -7.63 16.27 -6.17
N LYS A 228 -6.99 17.26 -5.57
CA LYS A 228 -7.62 18.42 -4.96
C LYS A 228 -7.08 19.66 -5.68
N THR A 229 -7.97 20.49 -6.21
CA THR A 229 -7.61 21.70 -6.97
C THR A 229 -7.92 22.96 -6.18
N ASP A 230 -7.16 24.04 -6.38
CA ASP A 230 -7.35 25.34 -5.71
C ASP A 230 -8.78 25.89 -5.82
N ASN A 231 -9.46 25.62 -6.94
CA ASN A 231 -10.84 26.07 -7.19
C ASN A 231 -11.91 25.35 -6.35
N ASN A 232 -11.55 24.24 -5.69
CA ASN A 232 -12.47 23.45 -4.87
C ASN A 232 -11.72 22.85 -3.67
N ALA A 233 -11.23 23.75 -2.81
CA ALA A 233 -10.36 23.45 -1.67
C ALA A 233 -10.96 22.52 -0.60
N ASP A 234 -12.17 21.99 -0.78
CA ASP A 234 -12.80 21.05 0.15
C ASP A 234 -13.10 19.68 -0.48
N LYS A 235 -12.89 19.49 -1.79
CA LYS A 235 -13.34 18.27 -2.47
C LYS A 235 -12.24 17.61 -3.30
N TRP A 236 -12.01 16.32 -3.03
CA TRP A 236 -11.23 15.46 -3.90
C TRP A 236 -12.04 15.07 -5.14
N ILE A 237 -11.38 15.05 -6.29
CA ILE A 237 -11.96 14.74 -7.58
C ILE A 237 -11.29 13.47 -8.11
N PHE A 238 -12.09 12.47 -8.45
CA PHE A 238 -11.60 11.30 -9.16
C PHE A 238 -11.20 11.70 -10.57
N ARG A 239 -9.98 11.33 -10.99
CA ARG A 239 -9.47 11.62 -12.33
C ARG A 239 -9.47 10.39 -13.21
N ARG A 240 -8.80 9.33 -12.77
CA ARG A 240 -8.67 8.10 -13.55
C ARG A 240 -8.39 6.90 -12.67
N SER A 241 -8.73 5.73 -13.20
CA SER A 241 -8.20 4.45 -12.77
C SER A 241 -7.56 3.82 -14.00
N SER A 242 -6.30 3.42 -13.91
CA SER A 242 -5.55 2.78 -15.01
C SER A 242 -5.40 1.29 -14.73
N PHE A 243 -5.56 0.46 -15.76
CA PHE A 243 -5.19 -0.95 -15.75
C PHE A 243 -3.74 -1.12 -16.23
N TYR A 244 -3.12 -2.26 -15.93
CA TYR A 244 -1.78 -2.57 -16.43
C TYR A 244 -1.80 -2.61 -17.97
N GLY A 245 -1.08 -1.67 -18.61
CA GLY A 245 -1.02 -1.54 -20.07
C GLY A 245 -1.70 -0.29 -20.65
N ASP A 246 -2.43 0.48 -19.83
CA ASP A 246 -2.94 1.79 -20.26
C ASP A 246 -1.83 2.84 -20.23
N GLU A 247 -1.79 3.72 -21.24
CA GLU A 247 -0.83 4.83 -21.29
C GLU A 247 -1.08 5.83 -20.14
N PHE A 248 -0.08 6.00 -19.28
CA PHE A 248 -0.08 6.99 -18.20
C PHE A 248 0.11 8.42 -18.69
#